data_AF-A1K8I7-F1
#
_entry.id   AF-A1K8I7-F1
#
_cell.length_a   1.000
_cell.length_b   1.000
_cell.length_c   1.000
_cell.angle_alpha   90.00
_cell.angle_beta   90.00
_cell.angle_gamma   90.00
#
_symmetry.space_group_name_H-M   'P 1'
#
loop_
_entity.id
_entity.type
_entity.pdbx_description
1 polymer ?
#
loop_
_entity_poly.entity_id
_entity_poly.type
_entity_poly.pdbx_seq_one_letter_code
_entity_poly.pdbx_strand_id
1 'polypeptide(L)'
;MSLATFSARFLRLVKAGALSSENIDEALWLTAGEFRRKYGARRTLVEIDGQSTDIQAYYSAHSTEAVVNYRNFWQRVRALAKDNQLSGDTLSHALTLPAATWRSFYGGGRRKGFVYDGDEYPEQSGKHFHSVAALLHTLSRYEDRALVWSRLKAGWNLDDALSVPTAFASHRSGSIYRVIRRKTGAVYVGLTVTSVEQRWAFHVRRATEGSTSKLHMAIREDGAAGFDIDALETGIMDPLLLPAREAFWVERLGALGPQGLNTAKPGGLGSPGGKIVQYGDESFRSIEEAADVLSARLGMAKHVIRTRLQKGLPLPEADKVRRRSWHPEAGSDLFRRWKSMQKRHADAVVAEWVGNYDSFKADVSPVPADMELVRKRPNEPWGPGNFEWVKTQTKIERVHGKELTVNGVSYPSLTAVARTHGIGVSTLKNRINQQGMSVEQAIAAPLAATSYKHSQHPIVVDGREFRSKRQAILYIAETRGITEDQAKYRFNTGAF
;
A
#
# COMPACT_ATOMS: atom_id res chain seq x y z
N MET A 1 24.38 -33.95 -51.96
CA MET A 1 24.28 -33.97 -50.47
C MET A 1 25.39 -34.87 -49.93
N SER A 2 26.12 -34.48 -48.87
CA SER A 2 27.20 -35.33 -48.34
C SER A 2 26.64 -36.53 -47.57
N LEU A 3 27.36 -37.67 -47.60
CA LEU A 3 27.00 -38.88 -46.85
C LEU A 3 26.79 -38.58 -45.36
N ALA A 4 27.66 -37.76 -44.76
CA ALA A 4 27.53 -37.33 -43.37
C ALA A 4 26.21 -36.58 -43.09
N THR A 5 25.75 -35.75 -44.04
CA THR A 5 24.47 -35.04 -43.92
C THR A 5 23.29 -36.01 -43.98
N PHE A 6 23.32 -36.95 -44.93
CA PHE A 6 22.27 -37.97 -45.04
C PHE A 6 22.20 -38.85 -43.80
N SER A 7 23.33 -39.40 -43.34
CA SER A 7 23.40 -40.26 -42.15
C SER A 7 22.86 -39.55 -40.91
N ALA A 8 23.16 -38.26 -40.73
CA ALA A 8 22.61 -37.47 -39.63
C ALA A 8 21.08 -37.28 -39.72
N ARG A 9 20.54 -37.09 -40.93
CA ARG A 9 19.10 -36.98 -41.19
C ARG A 9 18.37 -38.31 -40.99
N PHE A 10 18.95 -39.38 -41.51
CA PHE A 10 18.43 -40.74 -41.38
C PHE A 10 18.37 -41.18 -39.92
N LEU A 11 19.46 -41.00 -39.16
CA LEU A 11 19.48 -41.26 -37.71
C LEU A 11 18.42 -40.47 -36.94
N ARG A 12 18.09 -39.25 -37.39
CA ARG A 12 17.03 -38.44 -36.78
C ARG A 12 15.63 -39.02 -37.05
N LEU A 13 15.38 -39.52 -38.25
CA LEU A 13 14.12 -40.20 -38.60
C LEU A 13 13.97 -41.52 -37.85
N VAL A 14 15.06 -42.29 -37.72
CA VAL A 14 15.11 -43.52 -36.90
C VAL A 14 14.74 -43.21 -35.45
N LYS A 15 15.39 -42.20 -34.84
CA LYS A 15 15.10 -41.78 -33.45
C LYS A 15 13.68 -41.26 -33.26
N ALA A 16 13.07 -40.68 -34.28
CA ALA A 16 11.69 -40.21 -34.26
C ALA A 16 10.66 -41.31 -34.58
N GLY A 17 11.09 -42.54 -34.89
CA GLY A 17 10.20 -43.63 -35.28
C GLY A 17 9.47 -43.41 -36.62
N ALA A 18 9.98 -42.52 -37.47
CA ALA A 18 9.29 -42.03 -38.67
C ALA A 18 9.92 -42.55 -39.98
N LEU A 19 10.35 -43.82 -40.00
CA LEU A 19 10.95 -44.43 -41.19
C LEU A 19 9.85 -44.88 -42.17
N SER A 20 9.77 -44.21 -43.32
CA SER A 20 9.01 -44.62 -44.49
C SER A 20 9.85 -44.38 -45.75
N SER A 21 9.52 -45.03 -46.86
CA SER A 21 10.18 -44.80 -48.16
C SER A 21 10.15 -43.32 -48.55
N GLU A 22 9.01 -42.66 -48.33
CA GLU A 22 8.82 -41.22 -48.57
C GLU A 22 9.74 -40.35 -47.69
N ASN A 23 9.81 -40.61 -46.38
CA ASN A 23 10.65 -39.82 -45.48
C ASN A 23 12.16 -40.04 -45.73
N ILE A 24 12.57 -41.21 -46.22
CA ILE A 24 13.95 -41.49 -46.62
C ILE A 24 14.30 -40.71 -47.89
N ASP A 25 13.40 -40.66 -48.86
CA ASP A 25 13.56 -39.88 -50.09
C ASP A 25 13.68 -38.38 -49.78
N GLU A 26 12.84 -37.89 -48.86
CA GLU A 26 12.95 -36.51 -48.37
C GLU A 26 14.25 -36.23 -47.60
N ALA A 27 14.77 -37.21 -46.85
CA ALA A 27 16.08 -37.08 -46.22
C ALA A 27 17.22 -36.97 -47.24
N LEU A 28 17.06 -37.58 -48.43
CA LEU A 28 18.00 -37.52 -49.54
C LEU A 28 17.93 -36.19 -50.30
N TRP A 29 16.72 -35.75 -50.64
CA TRP A 29 16.54 -34.72 -51.65
C TRP A 29 16.18 -33.33 -51.12
N LEU A 30 15.65 -33.22 -49.90
CA LEU A 30 15.37 -31.89 -49.33
C LEU A 30 16.66 -31.12 -49.08
N THR A 31 16.63 -29.81 -49.31
CA THR A 31 17.72 -28.95 -48.88
C THR A 31 17.86 -28.97 -47.36
N ALA A 32 19.03 -28.61 -46.83
CA ALA A 32 19.26 -28.60 -45.38
C ALA A 32 18.29 -27.68 -44.63
N GLY A 33 17.84 -26.59 -45.25
CA GLY A 33 16.84 -25.69 -44.69
C GLY A 33 15.43 -26.27 -44.69
N GLU A 34 15.04 -26.99 -45.74
CA GLU A 34 13.72 -27.63 -45.85
C GLU A 34 13.60 -28.85 -44.94
N PHE A 35 14.62 -29.72 -44.92
CA PHE A 35 14.66 -30.87 -44.03
C PHE A 35 14.63 -30.43 -42.55
N ARG A 36 15.36 -29.36 -42.21
CA ARG A 36 15.35 -28.79 -40.85
C ARG A 36 14.01 -28.13 -40.51
N ARG A 37 13.29 -27.54 -41.48
CA ARG A 37 11.93 -27.04 -41.24
C ARG A 37 10.94 -28.16 -40.99
N LYS A 38 11.00 -29.24 -41.77
CA LYS A 38 10.04 -30.36 -41.69
C LYS A 38 10.31 -31.29 -40.49
N TYR A 39 11.57 -31.66 -40.24
CA TYR A 39 11.96 -32.66 -39.22
C TYR A 39 12.81 -32.07 -38.08
N GLY A 40 13.20 -30.80 -38.18
CA GLY A 40 14.04 -30.11 -37.19
C GLY A 40 13.27 -29.26 -36.19
N ALA A 41 11.98 -29.00 -36.42
CA ALA A 41 11.14 -28.22 -35.51
C ALA A 41 10.90 -28.98 -34.19
N ARG A 42 11.24 -28.36 -33.06
CA ARG A 42 11.01 -28.91 -31.73
C ARG A 42 9.50 -28.92 -31.46
N ARG A 43 8.88 -30.10 -31.47
CA ARG A 43 7.47 -30.27 -31.05
C ARG A 43 7.39 -30.23 -29.54
N THR A 44 6.41 -29.49 -29.01
CA THR A 44 6.10 -29.50 -27.57
C THR A 44 4.79 -30.24 -27.41
N LEU A 45 4.86 -31.45 -26.88
CA LEU A 45 3.69 -32.26 -26.54
C LEU A 45 3.28 -32.00 -25.10
N VAL A 46 1.99 -31.85 -24.86
CA VAL A 46 1.39 -31.75 -23.52
C VAL A 46 0.22 -32.71 -23.41
N GLU A 47 0.02 -33.25 -22.23
CA GLU A 47 -1.09 -34.15 -21.93
C GLU A 47 -2.31 -33.34 -21.50
N ILE A 48 -3.44 -33.56 -22.15
CA ILE A 48 -4.71 -32.89 -21.88
C ILE A 48 -5.77 -33.97 -21.85
N ASP A 49 -6.44 -34.12 -20.71
CA ASP A 49 -7.52 -35.11 -20.52
C ASP A 49 -7.11 -36.55 -20.96
N GLY A 50 -5.85 -36.92 -20.75
CA GLY A 50 -5.28 -38.22 -21.10
C GLY A 50 -4.81 -38.38 -22.55
N GLN A 51 -4.85 -37.32 -23.36
CA GLN A 51 -4.39 -37.31 -24.75
C GLN A 51 -3.17 -36.40 -24.95
N SER A 52 -2.16 -36.90 -25.68
CA SER A 52 -0.96 -36.14 -26.04
C SER A 52 -1.23 -35.19 -27.20
N THR A 53 -1.24 -33.88 -26.93
CA THR A 53 -1.54 -32.82 -27.89
C THR A 53 -0.28 -32.04 -28.28
N ASP A 54 -0.04 -31.82 -29.58
CA ASP A 54 1.02 -30.93 -30.07
C ASP A 54 0.55 -29.46 -30.04
N ILE A 55 1.20 -28.66 -29.18
CA ILE A 55 0.86 -27.25 -28.97
C ILE A 55 1.00 -26.43 -30.27
N GLN A 56 2.01 -26.73 -31.10
CA GLN A 56 2.21 -26.00 -32.35
C GLN A 56 1.09 -26.31 -33.35
N ALA A 57 0.72 -27.59 -33.47
CA ALA A 57 -0.38 -28.01 -34.34
C ALA A 57 -1.72 -27.42 -33.87
N TYR A 58 -1.97 -27.45 -32.56
CA TYR A 58 -3.17 -26.86 -31.96
C TYR A 58 -3.28 -25.35 -32.24
N TYR A 59 -2.19 -24.60 -32.01
CA TYR A 59 -2.17 -23.17 -32.29
C TYR A 59 -2.40 -22.87 -33.78
N SER A 60 -1.78 -23.64 -34.67
CA SER A 60 -1.96 -23.47 -36.11
C SER A 60 -3.39 -23.77 -36.55
N ALA A 61 -4.06 -24.76 -35.97
CA ALA A 61 -5.46 -25.08 -36.26
C ALA A 61 -6.43 -23.98 -35.79
N HIS A 62 -6.10 -23.28 -34.71
CA HIS A 62 -6.94 -22.25 -34.10
C HIS A 62 -6.38 -20.83 -34.28
N SER A 63 -5.52 -20.61 -35.27
CA SER A 63 -4.79 -19.35 -35.41
C SER A 63 -5.69 -18.14 -35.68
N THR A 64 -6.89 -18.37 -36.22
CA THR A 64 -7.90 -17.34 -36.49
C THR A 64 -8.57 -16.81 -35.22
N GLU A 65 -8.59 -17.60 -34.15
CA GLU A 65 -9.17 -17.24 -32.85
C GLU A 65 -8.12 -16.71 -31.86
N ALA A 66 -6.84 -16.79 -32.24
CA ALA A 66 -5.72 -16.48 -31.37
C ALA A 66 -5.57 -14.96 -31.14
N VAL A 67 -5.72 -14.54 -29.89
CA VAL A 67 -5.50 -13.15 -29.46
C VAL A 67 -4.04 -12.88 -29.12
N VAL A 68 -3.25 -13.93 -28.89
CA VAL A 68 -1.82 -13.83 -28.55
C VAL A 68 -0.95 -14.61 -29.52
N ASN A 69 0.30 -14.16 -29.71
CA ASN A 69 1.25 -14.89 -30.54
C ASN A 69 1.62 -16.27 -29.95
N TYR A 70 2.13 -17.16 -30.81
CA TYR A 70 2.51 -18.52 -30.43
C TYR A 70 3.46 -18.58 -29.22
N ARG A 71 4.43 -17.67 -29.12
CA ARG A 71 5.39 -17.67 -28.01
C ARG A 71 4.70 -17.41 -26.68
N ASN A 72 3.78 -16.46 -26.63
CA ASN A 72 3.00 -16.14 -25.44
C ASN A 72 2.03 -17.29 -25.10
N PHE A 73 1.35 -17.84 -26.11
CA PHE A 73 0.52 -19.05 -25.94
C PHE A 73 1.31 -20.20 -25.33
N TRP A 74 2.46 -20.54 -25.92
CA TRP A 74 3.33 -21.61 -25.42
C TRP A 74 3.80 -21.38 -23.98
N GLN A 75 4.16 -20.14 -23.61
CA GLN A 75 4.53 -19.81 -22.23
C GLN A 75 3.37 -20.03 -21.26
N ARG A 76 2.16 -19.66 -21.65
CA ARG A 76 0.94 -19.84 -20.86
C ARG A 76 0.61 -21.31 -20.65
N VAL A 77 0.66 -22.11 -21.71
CA VAL A 77 0.43 -23.56 -21.65
C VAL A 77 1.45 -24.24 -20.73
N ARG A 78 2.73 -23.86 -20.81
CA ARG A 78 3.75 -24.42 -19.90
C ARG A 78 3.55 -24.03 -18.45
N ALA A 79 3.05 -22.82 -18.18
CA ALA A 79 2.73 -22.42 -16.82
C ALA A 79 1.57 -23.24 -16.25
N LEU A 80 0.48 -23.41 -17.02
CA LEU A 80 -0.65 -24.25 -16.63
C LEU A 80 -0.26 -25.71 -16.42
N ALA A 81 0.55 -26.28 -17.33
CA ALA A 81 1.03 -27.65 -17.23
C ALA A 81 1.90 -27.85 -15.97
N LYS A 82 2.75 -26.87 -15.64
CA LYS A 82 3.59 -26.92 -14.43
C LYS A 82 2.75 -26.96 -13.15
N ASP A 83 1.63 -26.24 -13.14
CA ASP A 83 0.76 -26.13 -11.97
C ASP A 83 -0.37 -27.20 -11.97
N ASN A 84 -0.31 -28.17 -12.91
CA ASN A 84 -1.31 -29.23 -13.11
C ASN A 84 -2.73 -28.70 -13.36
N GLN A 85 -2.84 -27.59 -14.10
CA GLN A 85 -4.09 -26.89 -14.40
C GLN A 85 -4.45 -26.94 -15.89
N LEU A 86 -3.80 -27.81 -16.65
CA LEU A 86 -4.02 -27.89 -18.08
C LEU A 86 -5.22 -28.81 -18.40
N SER A 87 -6.22 -28.22 -19.03
CA SER A 87 -7.45 -28.85 -19.54
C SER A 87 -7.85 -28.20 -20.88
N GLY A 88 -8.80 -28.78 -21.61
CA GLY A 88 -9.32 -28.18 -22.86
C GLY A 88 -9.72 -26.70 -22.71
N ASP A 89 -10.44 -26.34 -21.65
CA ASP A 89 -10.90 -24.97 -21.40
C ASP A 89 -9.73 -24.01 -21.16
N THR A 90 -8.77 -24.42 -20.33
CA THR A 90 -7.60 -23.58 -20.01
C THR A 90 -6.64 -23.44 -21.18
N LEU A 91 -6.58 -24.44 -22.07
CA LEU A 91 -5.85 -24.37 -23.34
C LEU A 91 -6.48 -23.35 -24.27
N SER A 92 -7.82 -23.34 -24.37
CA SER A 92 -8.56 -22.30 -25.10
C SER A 92 -8.31 -20.92 -24.49
N HIS A 93 -8.39 -20.77 -23.17
CA HIS A 93 -8.09 -19.50 -22.49
C HIS A 93 -6.65 -19.01 -22.74
N ALA A 94 -5.67 -19.92 -22.82
CA ALA A 94 -4.29 -19.56 -23.11
C ALA A 94 -4.15 -18.91 -24.49
N LEU A 95 -5.00 -19.30 -25.44
CA LEU A 95 -5.04 -18.82 -26.81
C LEU A 95 -5.85 -17.51 -26.96
N THR A 96 -7.02 -17.45 -26.34
CA THR A 96 -8.04 -16.41 -26.61
C THR A 96 -8.02 -15.24 -25.63
N LEU A 97 -7.47 -15.39 -24.41
CA LEU A 97 -7.52 -14.30 -23.42
C LEU A 97 -6.44 -13.22 -23.66
N PRO A 98 -6.81 -11.92 -23.63
CA PRO A 98 -5.84 -10.82 -23.62
C PRO A 98 -4.91 -10.89 -22.40
N ALA A 99 -3.73 -10.27 -22.49
CA ALA A 99 -2.73 -10.32 -21.41
C ALA A 99 -3.20 -9.74 -20.07
N ALA A 100 -4.13 -8.78 -20.06
CA ALA A 100 -4.73 -8.26 -18.83
C ALA A 100 -5.64 -9.31 -18.16
N THR A 101 -6.56 -9.90 -18.93
CA THR A 101 -7.51 -10.92 -18.47
C THR A 101 -6.80 -12.19 -18.04
N TRP A 102 -5.81 -12.65 -18.80
CA TRP A 102 -4.95 -13.77 -18.43
C TRP A 102 -4.28 -13.58 -17.06
N ARG A 103 -3.77 -12.38 -16.78
CA ARG A 103 -3.17 -12.07 -15.47
C ARG A 103 -4.19 -12.06 -14.33
N SER A 104 -5.46 -11.80 -14.60
CA SER A 104 -6.53 -11.90 -13.59
C SER A 104 -6.81 -13.35 -13.23
N PHE A 105 -6.92 -14.24 -14.23
CA PHE A 105 -7.21 -15.66 -14.02
C PHE A 105 -6.00 -16.47 -13.54
N TYR A 106 -4.83 -16.27 -14.15
CA TYR A 106 -3.66 -17.17 -14.03
C TYR A 106 -2.34 -16.43 -13.69
N GLY A 107 -2.38 -15.13 -13.38
CA GLY A 107 -1.17 -14.32 -13.14
C GLY A 107 -0.46 -14.59 -11.82
N GLY A 108 0.87 -14.64 -11.84
CA GLY A 108 1.73 -14.98 -10.70
C GLY A 108 1.74 -13.96 -9.56
N GLY A 109 1.56 -14.47 -8.33
CA GLY A 109 1.58 -13.75 -7.07
C GLY A 109 0.98 -14.60 -5.94
N ARG A 110 1.04 -14.14 -4.68
CA ARG A 110 0.47 -14.79 -3.48
C ARG A 110 -1.08 -14.81 -3.47
N ARG A 111 -1.71 -15.21 -4.57
CA ARG A 111 -3.16 -15.35 -4.66
C ARG A 111 -3.51 -16.75 -4.17
N LYS A 112 -4.41 -16.82 -3.18
CA LYS A 112 -5.00 -18.09 -2.75
C LYS A 112 -6.29 -18.26 -3.55
N GLY A 113 -6.38 -19.35 -4.30
CA GLY A 113 -7.66 -19.78 -4.86
C GLY A 113 -8.64 -20.12 -3.73
N PHE A 114 -9.92 -20.10 -4.04
CA PHE A 114 -11.00 -20.45 -3.11
C PHE A 114 -12.16 -21.09 -3.87
N VAL A 115 -12.94 -21.90 -3.18
CA VAL A 115 -14.24 -22.37 -3.68
C VAL A 115 -15.27 -21.32 -3.29
N TYR A 116 -16.06 -20.86 -4.25
CA TYR A 116 -17.17 -19.96 -3.93
C TYR A 116 -18.30 -20.77 -3.33
N ASP A 117 -18.67 -20.49 -2.08
CA ASP A 117 -19.73 -21.13 -1.32
C ASP A 117 -20.87 -20.17 -0.96
N GLY A 118 -20.91 -19.00 -1.63
CA GLY A 118 -21.87 -17.95 -1.39
C GLY A 118 -23.24 -18.20 -2.03
N ASP A 119 -24.24 -17.54 -1.46
CA ASP A 119 -25.65 -17.56 -1.87
C ASP A 119 -25.98 -16.46 -2.89
N GLU A 120 -25.16 -15.40 -3.00
CA GLU A 120 -25.42 -14.28 -3.93
C GLU A 120 -25.40 -14.70 -5.42
N TYR A 121 -24.66 -15.77 -5.73
CA TYR A 121 -24.53 -16.33 -7.09
C TYR A 121 -24.62 -17.86 -7.04
N PRO A 122 -25.81 -18.42 -6.82
CA PRO A 122 -26.00 -19.86 -6.62
C PRO A 122 -25.45 -20.71 -7.76
N GLU A 123 -25.50 -20.20 -8.99
CA GLU A 123 -24.97 -20.88 -10.18
C GLU A 123 -23.44 -20.96 -10.22
N GLN A 124 -22.75 -20.19 -9.38
CA GLN A 124 -21.30 -20.26 -9.19
C GLN A 124 -20.89 -21.00 -7.92
N SER A 125 -21.86 -21.36 -7.06
CA SER A 125 -21.60 -22.09 -5.82
C SER A 125 -20.96 -23.46 -6.09
N GLY A 126 -19.97 -23.81 -5.29
CA GLY A 126 -19.16 -25.03 -5.45
C GLY A 126 -18.05 -24.95 -6.51
N LYS A 127 -17.97 -23.87 -7.29
CA LYS A 127 -16.89 -23.71 -8.30
C LYS A 127 -15.63 -23.14 -7.67
N HIS A 128 -14.48 -23.65 -8.13
CA HIS A 128 -13.17 -23.17 -7.71
C HIS A 128 -12.72 -21.96 -8.54
N PHE A 129 -12.38 -20.85 -7.87
CA PHE A 129 -11.87 -19.64 -8.47
C PHE A 129 -10.43 -19.36 -7.99
N HIS A 130 -9.55 -19.04 -8.92
CA HIS A 130 -8.15 -18.73 -8.64
C HIS A 130 -7.95 -17.39 -7.92
N SER A 131 -8.92 -16.48 -8.01
CA SER A 131 -8.94 -15.22 -7.29
C SER A 131 -10.32 -14.56 -7.35
N VAL A 132 -10.55 -13.57 -6.48
CA VAL A 132 -11.79 -12.77 -6.50
C VAL A 132 -11.92 -12.03 -7.84
N ALA A 133 -10.81 -11.65 -8.46
CA ALA A 133 -10.83 -11.05 -9.80
C ALA A 133 -11.28 -12.03 -10.89
N ALA A 134 -10.96 -13.33 -10.77
CA ALA A 134 -11.43 -14.35 -11.67
C ALA A 134 -12.95 -14.53 -11.55
N LEU A 135 -13.47 -14.61 -10.30
CA LEU A 135 -14.90 -14.62 -10.03
C LEU A 135 -15.60 -13.41 -10.65
N LEU A 136 -15.08 -12.20 -10.41
CA LEU A 136 -15.68 -10.97 -10.98
C LEU A 136 -15.67 -10.94 -12.51
N HIS A 137 -14.67 -11.52 -13.18
CA HIS A 137 -14.70 -11.65 -14.63
C HIS A 137 -15.77 -12.65 -15.10
N THR A 138 -15.93 -13.79 -14.42
CA THR A 138 -17.00 -14.76 -14.71
C THR A 138 -18.39 -14.13 -14.52
N LEU A 139 -18.53 -13.29 -13.50
CA LEU A 139 -19.75 -12.53 -13.25
C LEU A 139 -19.94 -11.31 -14.17
N SER A 140 -18.99 -11.03 -15.08
CA SER A 140 -18.98 -9.82 -15.93
C SER A 140 -19.04 -8.50 -15.13
N ARG A 141 -18.44 -8.47 -13.93
CA ARG A 141 -18.41 -7.35 -12.98
C ARG A 141 -16.98 -6.91 -12.62
N TYR A 142 -16.04 -7.03 -13.55
CA TYR A 142 -14.62 -6.78 -13.26
C TYR A 142 -14.32 -5.32 -12.89
N GLU A 143 -15.13 -4.38 -13.36
CA GLU A 143 -15.10 -2.97 -12.98
C GLU A 143 -15.33 -2.75 -11.48
N ASP A 144 -16.10 -3.62 -10.83
CA ASP A 144 -16.39 -3.54 -9.39
C ASP A 144 -15.19 -3.96 -8.52
N ARG A 145 -14.09 -4.45 -9.12
CA ARG A 145 -12.94 -4.99 -8.38
C ARG A 145 -12.43 -4.05 -7.29
N ALA A 146 -12.33 -2.75 -7.55
CA ALA A 146 -11.79 -1.80 -6.59
C ALA A 146 -12.68 -1.68 -5.34
N LEU A 147 -14.00 -1.69 -5.54
CA LEU A 147 -15.01 -1.63 -4.49
C LEU A 147 -15.04 -2.94 -3.68
N VAL A 148 -15.12 -4.08 -4.37
CA VAL A 148 -15.15 -5.41 -3.75
C VAL A 148 -13.88 -5.62 -2.91
N TRP A 149 -12.70 -5.27 -3.44
CA TRP A 149 -11.45 -5.34 -2.68
C TRP A 149 -11.42 -4.40 -1.46
N SER A 150 -12.00 -3.21 -1.57
CA SER A 150 -12.13 -2.28 -0.44
C SER A 150 -12.99 -2.87 0.68
N ARG A 151 -14.12 -3.50 0.31
CA ARG A 151 -15.04 -4.15 1.25
C ARG A 151 -14.42 -5.35 1.94
N LEU A 152 -13.78 -6.24 1.18
CA LEU A 152 -13.06 -7.39 1.75
C LEU A 152 -11.97 -6.94 2.74
N LYS A 153 -11.23 -5.87 2.43
CA LYS A 153 -10.25 -5.28 3.37
C LYS A 153 -10.89 -4.68 4.61
N ALA A 154 -12.12 -4.20 4.51
CA ALA A 154 -12.90 -3.72 5.63
C ALA A 154 -13.59 -4.85 6.43
N GLY A 155 -13.29 -6.12 6.13
CA GLY A 155 -13.80 -7.28 6.86
C GLY A 155 -15.16 -7.80 6.38
N TRP A 156 -15.64 -7.35 5.22
CA TRP A 156 -16.87 -7.87 4.63
C TRP A 156 -16.63 -9.31 4.14
N ASN A 157 -17.64 -10.17 4.24
CA ASN A 157 -17.61 -11.47 3.58
C ASN A 157 -17.75 -11.27 2.05
N LEU A 158 -17.52 -12.33 1.28
CA LEU A 158 -17.47 -12.22 -0.18
C LEU A 158 -18.82 -11.85 -0.78
N ASP A 159 -19.92 -12.43 -0.31
CA ASP A 159 -21.28 -12.14 -0.79
C ASP A 159 -21.70 -10.71 -0.49
N ASP A 160 -21.49 -10.24 0.74
CA ASP A 160 -21.73 -8.85 1.12
C ASP A 160 -20.89 -7.92 0.24
N ALA A 161 -19.64 -8.30 -0.06
CA ALA A 161 -18.77 -7.50 -0.91
C ALA A 161 -19.30 -7.42 -2.36
N LEU A 162 -19.89 -8.50 -2.85
CA LEU A 162 -20.47 -8.64 -4.19
C LEU A 162 -21.88 -8.02 -4.31
N SER A 163 -22.66 -7.95 -3.22
CA SER A 163 -24.08 -7.54 -3.22
C SER A 163 -24.39 -6.13 -3.79
N VAL A 164 -23.38 -5.29 -4.02
CA VAL A 164 -23.60 -3.90 -4.47
C VAL A 164 -22.68 -3.54 -5.66
N PRO A 165 -23.22 -3.40 -6.88
CA PRO A 165 -22.49 -2.94 -8.07
C PRO A 165 -22.17 -1.45 -8.08
N THR A 166 -21.12 -1.06 -8.82
CA THR A 166 -20.50 0.29 -8.78
C THR A 166 -21.01 1.29 -9.85
N ALA A 167 -22.07 0.98 -10.59
CA ALA A 167 -22.55 1.89 -11.64
C ALA A 167 -23.62 2.88 -11.13
N PHE A 168 -23.16 4.13 -11.07
CA PHE A 168 -23.77 5.46 -10.84
C PHE A 168 -25.29 5.70 -11.05
N ALA A 169 -25.74 6.75 -10.35
CA ALA A 169 -26.95 7.55 -10.58
C ALA A 169 -28.32 6.93 -10.26
N SER A 170 -28.79 7.22 -9.04
CA SER A 170 -30.15 7.71 -8.79
C SER A 170 -31.34 6.97 -9.41
N HIS A 171 -31.46 5.66 -9.16
CA HIS A 171 -32.77 4.97 -9.18
C HIS A 171 -32.97 4.02 -7.98
N ARG A 172 -32.07 4.06 -6.99
CA ARG A 172 -32.30 3.25 -5.78
C ARG A 172 -33.40 3.91 -4.96
N SER A 173 -34.55 3.28 -4.99
CA SER A 173 -35.60 3.50 -4.02
C SER A 173 -35.13 3.09 -2.64
N GLY A 174 -35.22 3.99 -1.68
CA GLY A 174 -35.12 3.63 -0.28
C GLY A 174 -36.39 2.93 0.19
N SER A 175 -36.24 2.19 1.27
CA SER A 175 -37.32 1.52 1.97
C SER A 175 -37.28 1.85 3.46
N ILE A 176 -38.45 1.99 4.06
CA ILE A 176 -38.63 1.99 5.52
C ILE A 176 -39.14 0.61 5.90
N TYR A 177 -38.57 0.04 6.96
CA TYR A 177 -38.97 -1.28 7.46
C TYR A 177 -39.17 -1.21 8.97
N ARG A 178 -39.93 -2.18 9.48
CA ARG A 178 -40.05 -2.44 10.92
C ARG A 178 -39.56 -3.83 11.27
N VAL A 179 -39.09 -3.96 12.51
CA VAL A 179 -38.80 -5.23 13.14
C VAL A 179 -39.61 -5.31 14.43
N ILE A 180 -40.36 -6.39 14.61
CA ILE A 180 -41.19 -6.65 15.78
C ILE A 180 -40.56 -7.78 16.57
N ARG A 181 -40.26 -7.54 17.84
CA ARG A 181 -39.82 -8.58 18.78
C ARG A 181 -41.02 -9.43 19.19
N ARG A 182 -41.06 -10.70 18.82
CA ARG A 182 -42.20 -11.61 19.07
C ARG A 182 -42.57 -11.73 20.55
N LYS A 183 -41.56 -11.77 21.43
CA LYS A 183 -41.73 -11.97 22.87
C LYS A 183 -42.44 -10.81 23.58
N THR A 184 -42.21 -9.57 23.14
CA THR A 184 -42.68 -8.37 23.86
C THR A 184 -43.54 -7.44 23.01
N GLY A 185 -43.65 -7.68 21.71
CA GLY A 185 -44.28 -6.77 20.75
C GLY A 185 -43.49 -5.47 20.51
N ALA A 186 -42.26 -5.36 21.03
CA ALA A 186 -41.47 -4.14 20.91
C ALA A 186 -41.03 -3.92 19.45
N VAL A 187 -41.12 -2.67 18.98
CA VAL A 187 -40.90 -2.33 17.58
C VAL A 187 -39.59 -1.55 17.40
N TYR A 188 -38.85 -1.92 16.36
CA TYR A 188 -37.79 -1.11 15.76
C TYR A 188 -38.25 -0.64 14.39
N VAL A 189 -37.93 0.61 14.03
CA VAL A 189 -38.11 1.13 12.67
C VAL A 189 -36.75 1.58 12.16
N GLY A 190 -36.43 1.20 10.93
CA GLY A 190 -35.21 1.64 10.27
C GLY A 190 -35.48 1.99 8.81
N LEU A 191 -34.57 2.79 8.25
CA LEU A 191 -34.50 3.06 6.83
C LEU A 191 -33.36 2.29 6.17
N THR A 192 -33.46 2.05 4.86
CA THR A 192 -32.39 1.45 4.06
C THR A 192 -32.47 1.88 2.60
N VAL A 193 -31.32 1.86 1.91
CA VAL A 193 -31.21 2.01 0.44
C VAL A 193 -30.75 0.70 -0.22
N THR A 194 -30.66 -0.36 0.57
CA THR A 194 -30.46 -1.76 0.18
C THR A 194 -31.76 -2.52 0.42
N SER A 195 -31.77 -3.85 0.25
CA SER A 195 -32.94 -4.63 0.67
C SER A 195 -33.09 -4.66 2.21
N VAL A 196 -34.31 -4.95 2.68
CA VAL A 196 -34.63 -5.05 4.11
C VAL A 196 -33.92 -6.25 4.73
N GLU A 197 -33.83 -7.35 3.98
CA GLU A 197 -33.18 -8.60 4.37
C GLU A 197 -31.68 -8.39 4.59
N GLN A 198 -31.02 -7.69 3.67
CA GLN A 198 -29.60 -7.34 3.79
C GLN A 198 -29.35 -6.45 5.01
N ARG A 199 -30.25 -5.49 5.26
CA ARG A 199 -30.14 -4.63 6.43
C ARG A 199 -30.35 -5.39 7.72
N TRP A 200 -31.26 -6.37 7.73
CA TRP A 200 -31.48 -7.26 8.86
C TRP A 200 -30.26 -8.14 9.16
N ALA A 201 -29.68 -8.78 8.15
CA ALA A 201 -28.45 -9.56 8.31
C ALA A 201 -27.32 -8.74 8.94
N PHE A 202 -27.18 -7.47 8.53
CA PHE A 202 -26.25 -6.54 9.17
C PHE A 202 -26.55 -6.32 10.66
N HIS A 203 -27.82 -6.13 11.04
CA HIS A 203 -28.21 -6.00 12.44
C HIS A 203 -27.90 -7.24 13.28
N VAL A 204 -28.15 -8.44 12.73
CA VAL A 204 -27.82 -9.71 13.39
C VAL A 204 -26.31 -9.84 13.62
N ARG A 205 -25.49 -9.53 12.61
CA ARG A 205 -24.03 -9.54 12.77
C ARG A 205 -23.53 -8.49 13.78
N ARG A 206 -24.05 -7.26 13.73
CA ARG A 206 -23.66 -6.23 14.70
C ARG A 206 -24.06 -6.59 16.13
N ALA A 207 -25.12 -7.37 16.30
CA ALA A 207 -25.49 -7.93 17.58
C ALA A 207 -24.45 -8.93 18.08
N THR A 208 -23.95 -9.84 17.23
CA THR A 208 -22.90 -10.80 17.62
C THR A 208 -21.55 -10.13 17.90
N GLU A 209 -21.23 -9.02 17.23
CA GLU A 209 -20.04 -8.19 17.48
C GLU A 209 -20.10 -7.36 18.79
N GLY A 210 -21.19 -7.46 19.58
CA GLY A 210 -21.29 -6.82 20.89
C GLY A 210 -21.78 -5.37 20.89
N SER A 211 -22.45 -4.92 19.82
CA SER A 211 -23.02 -3.57 19.78
C SER A 211 -24.06 -3.34 20.88
N THR A 212 -24.09 -2.12 21.44
CA THR A 212 -24.87 -1.73 22.63
C THR A 212 -26.26 -1.16 22.33
N SER A 213 -26.74 -1.19 21.08
CA SER A 213 -28.11 -0.71 20.78
C SER A 213 -29.17 -1.64 21.37
N LYS A 214 -30.36 -1.10 21.69
CA LYS A 214 -31.48 -1.89 22.23
C LYS A 214 -31.89 -3.04 21.31
N LEU A 215 -31.95 -2.80 20.00
CA LEU A 215 -32.21 -3.83 19.00
C LEU A 215 -31.16 -4.94 19.05
N HIS A 216 -29.87 -4.59 19.07
CA HIS A 216 -28.79 -5.59 19.08
C HIS A 216 -28.74 -6.39 20.38
N MET A 217 -29.04 -5.75 21.53
CA MET A 217 -29.23 -6.44 22.79
C MET A 217 -30.38 -7.44 22.73
N ALA A 218 -31.53 -7.04 22.20
CA ALA A 218 -32.70 -7.91 22.06
C ALA A 218 -32.42 -9.08 21.10
N ILE A 219 -31.69 -8.86 19.99
CA ILE A 219 -31.27 -9.92 19.08
C ILE A 219 -30.36 -10.93 19.77
N ARG A 220 -29.44 -10.48 20.64
CA ARG A 220 -28.61 -11.42 21.42
C ARG A 220 -29.41 -12.22 22.44
N GLU A 221 -30.47 -11.64 23.00
CA GLU A 221 -31.32 -12.31 23.99
C GLU A 221 -32.23 -13.36 23.35
N ASP A 222 -32.91 -13.02 22.25
CA ASP A 222 -33.96 -13.87 21.67
C ASP A 222 -33.54 -14.62 20.40
N GLY A 223 -32.35 -14.30 19.86
CA GLY A 223 -31.89 -14.78 18.56
C GLY A 223 -32.63 -14.13 17.39
N ALA A 224 -32.08 -14.27 16.17
CA ALA A 224 -32.67 -13.67 14.98
C ALA A 224 -34.09 -14.19 14.67
N ALA A 225 -34.40 -15.45 15.03
CA ALA A 225 -35.72 -16.05 14.85
C ALA A 225 -36.80 -15.50 15.80
N GLY A 226 -36.41 -14.71 16.81
CA GLY A 226 -37.33 -14.06 17.75
C GLY A 226 -38.00 -12.79 17.18
N PHE A 227 -37.81 -12.48 15.91
CA PHE A 227 -38.25 -11.22 15.30
C PHE A 227 -39.00 -11.45 13.99
N ASP A 228 -40.00 -10.61 13.75
CA ASP A 228 -40.71 -10.47 12.47
C ASP A 228 -40.28 -9.17 11.79
N ILE A 229 -40.13 -9.18 10.47
CA ILE A 229 -39.59 -8.06 9.71
C ILE A 229 -40.52 -7.76 8.54
N ASP A 230 -40.99 -6.52 8.47
CA ASP A 230 -41.89 -6.06 7.42
C ASP A 230 -41.36 -4.80 6.75
N ALA A 231 -41.49 -4.71 5.43
CA ALA A 231 -41.35 -3.45 4.71
C ALA A 231 -42.59 -2.58 4.95
N LEU A 232 -42.40 -1.36 5.44
CA LEU A 232 -43.47 -0.38 5.66
C LEU A 232 -43.70 0.49 4.43
N GLU A 233 -42.61 0.95 3.82
CA GLU A 233 -42.60 1.70 2.58
C GLU A 233 -41.43 1.27 1.73
N THR A 234 -41.66 1.16 0.43
CA THR A 234 -40.64 0.83 -0.57
C THR A 234 -40.78 1.82 -1.71
N GLY A 235 -39.76 1.97 -2.56
CA GLY A 235 -39.91 2.83 -3.74
C GLY A 235 -39.55 4.30 -3.52
N ILE A 236 -39.00 4.70 -2.36
CA ILE A 236 -38.75 6.11 -2.04
C ILE A 236 -37.52 6.62 -2.82
N MET A 237 -37.78 7.31 -3.93
CA MET A 237 -36.71 7.76 -4.85
C MET A 237 -35.92 8.97 -4.34
N ASP A 238 -36.52 9.79 -3.47
CA ASP A 238 -35.85 10.94 -2.86
C ASP A 238 -35.21 10.55 -1.52
N PRO A 239 -33.86 10.48 -1.44
CA PRO A 239 -33.18 10.14 -0.20
C PRO A 239 -33.36 11.18 0.92
N LEU A 240 -33.74 12.41 0.60
CA LEU A 240 -34.03 13.45 1.59
C LEU A 240 -35.37 13.19 2.31
N LEU A 241 -36.28 12.43 1.68
CA LEU A 241 -37.53 12.01 2.32
C LEU A 241 -37.34 10.86 3.30
N LEU A 242 -36.31 10.02 3.14
CA LEU A 242 -36.11 8.83 3.98
C LEU A 242 -36.02 9.13 5.49
N PRO A 243 -35.22 10.13 5.95
CA PRO A 243 -35.21 10.55 7.35
C PRO A 243 -36.58 10.98 7.87
N ALA A 244 -37.34 11.73 7.07
CA ALA A 244 -38.67 12.20 7.45
C ALA A 244 -39.69 11.05 7.54
N ARG A 245 -39.63 10.08 6.62
CA ARG A 245 -40.47 8.88 6.66
C ARG A 245 -40.11 7.97 7.83
N GLU A 246 -38.82 7.78 8.12
CA GLU A 246 -38.39 7.04 9.32
C GLU A 246 -38.93 7.70 10.59
N ALA A 247 -38.82 9.03 10.71
CA ALA A 247 -39.34 9.76 11.86
C ALA A 247 -40.85 9.59 12.03
N PHE A 248 -41.60 9.72 10.94
CA PHE A 248 -43.04 9.48 10.91
C PHE A 248 -43.41 8.08 11.43
N TRP A 249 -42.73 7.03 10.96
CA TRP A 249 -43.02 5.66 11.39
C TRP A 249 -42.55 5.33 12.80
N VAL A 250 -41.42 5.88 13.24
CA VAL A 250 -40.94 5.74 14.63
C VAL A 250 -41.96 6.31 15.61
N GLU A 251 -42.50 7.49 15.31
CA GLU A 251 -43.54 8.12 16.12
C GLU A 251 -44.85 7.31 16.06
N ARG A 252 -45.32 6.98 14.85
CA ARG A 252 -46.59 6.26 14.64
C ARG A 252 -46.63 4.89 15.30
N LEU A 253 -45.50 4.18 15.36
CA LEU A 253 -45.40 2.83 15.92
C LEU A 253 -44.86 2.79 17.35
N GLY A 254 -44.59 3.95 17.97
CA GLY A 254 -44.03 4.00 19.32
C GLY A 254 -42.66 3.31 19.43
N ALA A 255 -41.87 3.32 18.35
CA ALA A 255 -40.60 2.57 18.28
C ALA A 255 -39.48 3.22 19.12
N LEU A 256 -39.71 4.41 19.67
CA LEU A 256 -38.82 5.12 20.60
C LEU A 256 -39.39 5.08 22.02
N GLY A 257 -38.52 4.91 23.03
CA GLY A 257 -38.91 4.94 24.44
C GLY A 257 -38.75 3.59 25.15
N PRO A 258 -39.43 3.35 26.29
CA PRO A 258 -39.26 2.14 27.10
C PRO A 258 -39.82 0.88 26.43
N GLN A 259 -40.83 1.02 25.57
CA GLN A 259 -41.45 -0.09 24.81
C GLN A 259 -40.91 -0.21 23.37
N GLY A 260 -40.00 0.68 22.98
CA GLY A 260 -39.42 0.75 21.64
C GLY A 260 -37.96 0.31 21.59
N LEU A 261 -37.54 -0.24 20.43
CA LEU A 261 -36.18 -0.73 20.19
C LEU A 261 -35.27 0.31 19.52
N ASN A 262 -35.79 1.45 19.04
CA ASN A 262 -34.96 2.55 18.57
C ASN A 262 -34.25 3.19 19.78
N THR A 263 -32.92 3.37 19.64
CA THR A 263 -32.08 3.90 20.72
C THR A 263 -31.83 5.41 20.59
N ALA A 264 -31.86 5.95 19.37
CA ALA A 264 -31.63 7.36 19.07
C ALA A 264 -32.87 7.98 18.43
N LYS A 265 -32.96 9.33 18.45
CA LYS A 265 -33.97 10.07 17.69
C LYS A 265 -33.85 9.69 16.20
N PRO A 266 -34.98 9.47 15.49
CA PRO A 266 -34.99 9.15 14.07
C PRO A 266 -34.39 10.29 13.23
N GLY A 267 -33.96 9.96 12.01
CA GLY A 267 -33.46 10.94 11.04
C GLY A 267 -31.97 10.85 10.74
N GLY A 268 -31.28 9.83 11.27
CA GLY A 268 -29.89 9.55 10.93
C GLY A 268 -29.80 8.38 9.97
N LEU A 269 -29.50 8.63 8.69
CA LEU A 269 -29.03 7.59 7.77
C LEU A 269 -27.73 7.03 8.33
N GLY A 270 -27.80 5.98 9.15
CA GLY A 270 -26.66 5.15 9.58
C GLY A 270 -26.16 4.28 8.43
N SER A 271 -25.94 4.90 7.26
CA SER A 271 -25.61 4.29 5.99
C SER A 271 -24.23 4.75 5.51
N PRO A 272 -23.56 4.00 4.61
CA PRO A 272 -22.13 4.12 4.29
C PRO A 272 -21.69 5.44 3.63
N GLY A 273 -22.59 6.40 3.48
CA GLY A 273 -22.42 7.64 2.72
C GLY A 273 -21.80 8.78 3.51
N GLY A 274 -20.73 8.54 4.28
CA GLY A 274 -19.91 9.61 4.87
C GLY A 274 -20.65 10.65 5.74
N LYS A 275 -19.94 11.71 6.14
CA LYS A 275 -20.51 12.87 6.83
C LYS A 275 -20.94 13.90 5.79
N ILE A 276 -22.12 14.51 5.97
CA ILE A 276 -22.55 15.67 5.16
C ILE A 276 -21.49 16.78 5.31
N VAL A 277 -21.06 17.35 4.19
CA VAL A 277 -20.07 18.43 4.14
C VAL A 277 -20.72 19.66 3.53
N GLN A 278 -20.55 20.81 4.18
CA GLN A 278 -20.92 22.09 3.60
C GLN A 278 -19.71 22.81 3.03
N TYR A 279 -19.88 23.43 1.88
CA TYR A 279 -18.87 24.29 1.26
C TYR A 279 -19.56 25.45 0.55
N GLY A 280 -19.40 26.66 1.10
CA GLY A 280 -20.21 27.81 0.69
C GLY A 280 -21.69 27.56 1.01
N ASP A 281 -22.54 27.78 0.02
CA ASP A 281 -24.00 27.57 0.12
C ASP A 281 -24.42 26.15 -0.30
N GLU A 282 -23.47 25.29 -0.69
CA GLU A 282 -23.74 23.92 -1.15
C GLU A 282 -23.52 22.89 -0.05
N SER A 283 -24.39 21.88 -0.01
CA SER A 283 -24.27 20.71 0.88
C SER A 283 -24.05 19.44 0.07
N PHE A 284 -23.04 18.67 0.46
CA PHE A 284 -22.65 17.40 -0.15
C PHE A 284 -22.93 16.26 0.81
N ARG A 285 -23.36 15.09 0.32
CA ARG A 285 -23.72 13.93 1.14
C ARG A 285 -22.50 13.30 1.81
N SER A 286 -21.31 13.44 1.21
CA SER A 286 -20.04 12.97 1.77
C SER A 286 -18.85 13.84 1.39
N ILE A 287 -17.73 13.69 2.11
CA ILE A 287 -16.43 14.30 1.75
C ILE A 287 -15.99 13.82 0.36
N GLU A 288 -16.22 12.55 0.04
CA GLU A 288 -15.86 11.96 -1.25
C GLU A 288 -16.63 12.59 -2.41
N GLU A 289 -17.95 12.77 -2.25
CA GLU A 289 -18.79 13.47 -3.24
C GLU A 289 -18.38 14.94 -3.38
N ALA A 290 -18.19 15.64 -2.25
CA ALA A 290 -17.68 17.01 -2.27
C ALA A 290 -16.33 17.09 -3.01
N ALA A 291 -15.44 16.13 -2.78
CA ALA A 291 -14.15 16.09 -3.43
C ALA A 291 -14.25 15.80 -4.93
N ASP A 292 -15.19 14.97 -5.39
CA ASP A 292 -15.42 14.71 -6.82
C ASP A 292 -15.97 15.93 -7.54
N VAL A 293 -17.05 16.52 -7.02
CA VAL A 293 -17.73 17.68 -7.64
C VAL A 293 -16.80 18.89 -7.67
N LEU A 294 -16.17 19.20 -6.53
CA LEU A 294 -15.25 20.35 -6.44
C LEU A 294 -13.97 20.14 -7.25
N SER A 295 -13.54 18.89 -7.46
CA SER A 295 -12.34 18.60 -8.28
C SER A 295 -12.59 18.93 -9.74
N ALA A 296 -13.73 18.50 -10.28
CA ALA A 296 -14.14 18.82 -11.64
C ALA A 296 -14.36 20.33 -11.81
N ARG A 297 -15.03 20.97 -10.84
CA ARG A 297 -15.35 22.40 -10.90
C ARG A 297 -14.13 23.32 -10.79
N LEU A 298 -13.21 23.01 -9.88
CA LEU A 298 -12.10 23.91 -9.53
C LEU A 298 -10.78 23.50 -10.19
N GLY A 299 -10.77 22.44 -11.01
CA GLY A 299 -9.56 21.92 -11.66
C GLY A 299 -8.49 21.44 -10.67
N MET A 300 -8.87 21.12 -9.43
CA MET A 300 -7.96 20.70 -8.37
C MET A 300 -7.94 19.19 -8.22
N ALA A 301 -6.82 18.62 -7.78
CA ALA A 301 -6.76 17.19 -7.51
C ALA A 301 -7.68 16.79 -6.34
N LYS A 302 -8.53 15.77 -6.54
CA LYS A 302 -9.49 15.24 -5.54
C LYS A 302 -8.89 15.08 -4.14
N HIS A 303 -7.67 14.55 -4.03
CA HIS A 303 -7.01 14.32 -2.74
C HIS A 303 -6.69 15.62 -1.97
N VAL A 304 -6.44 16.73 -2.66
CA VAL A 304 -6.20 18.06 -2.05
C VAL A 304 -7.49 18.55 -1.41
N ILE A 305 -8.60 18.52 -2.16
CA ILE A 305 -9.92 18.93 -1.68
C ILE A 305 -10.35 18.06 -0.51
N ARG A 306 -10.30 16.73 -0.67
CA ARG A 306 -10.66 15.77 0.40
C ARG A 306 -9.91 16.06 1.70
N THR A 307 -8.59 16.26 1.62
CA THR A 307 -7.75 16.52 2.81
C THR A 307 -8.09 17.84 3.48
N ARG A 308 -8.41 18.89 2.70
CA ARG A 308 -8.79 20.20 3.23
C ARG A 308 -10.16 20.17 3.91
N LEU A 309 -11.15 19.57 3.26
CA LEU A 309 -12.49 19.39 3.82
C LEU A 309 -12.45 18.54 5.10
N GLN A 310 -11.68 17.44 5.12
CA GLN A 310 -11.48 16.63 6.33
C GLN A 310 -10.91 17.43 7.52
N LYS A 311 -10.07 18.44 7.23
CA LYS A 311 -9.41 19.27 8.25
C LYS A 311 -10.17 20.57 8.54
N GLY A 312 -11.33 20.81 7.91
CA GLY A 312 -12.06 22.06 8.02
C GLY A 312 -11.27 23.28 7.50
N LEU A 313 -10.35 23.06 6.57
CA LEU A 313 -9.52 24.13 6.01
C LEU A 313 -10.13 24.67 4.71
N PRO A 314 -9.99 25.97 4.42
CA PRO A 314 -10.43 26.52 3.15
C PRO A 314 -9.68 25.87 1.98
N LEU A 315 -10.38 25.73 0.85
CA LEU A 315 -9.75 25.26 -0.37
C LEU A 315 -8.77 26.32 -0.89
N PRO A 316 -7.58 25.90 -1.39
CA PRO A 316 -6.66 26.84 -2.01
C PRO A 316 -7.24 27.37 -3.33
N GLU A 317 -6.88 28.60 -3.68
CA GLU A 317 -7.07 29.11 -5.05
C GLU A 317 -6.36 28.18 -6.05
N ALA A 318 -6.97 27.96 -7.22
CA ALA A 318 -6.48 27.01 -8.23
C ALA A 318 -5.00 27.29 -8.62
N ASP A 319 -4.60 28.56 -8.64
CA ASP A 319 -3.24 28.99 -9.00
C ASP A 319 -2.20 28.73 -7.91
N LYS A 320 -2.64 28.54 -6.66
CA LYS A 320 -1.79 28.26 -5.50
C LYS A 320 -1.62 26.76 -5.23
N VAL A 321 -2.27 25.90 -6.01
CA VAL A 321 -2.12 24.44 -5.89
C VAL A 321 -0.74 24.02 -6.40
N ARG A 322 -0.02 23.21 -5.62
CA ARG A 322 1.31 22.69 -6.00
C ARG A 322 1.21 21.90 -7.31
N ARG A 323 1.70 22.48 -8.40
CA ARG A 323 1.84 21.79 -9.69
C ARG A 323 3.06 20.87 -9.66
N ARG A 324 2.95 19.69 -10.28
CA ARG A 324 4.07 18.78 -10.49
C ARG A 324 5.08 19.45 -11.41
N SER A 325 6.36 19.41 -11.06
CA SER A 325 7.43 19.81 -11.98
C SER A 325 7.63 18.69 -13.01
N TRP A 326 7.61 19.01 -14.30
CA TRP A 326 7.71 18.05 -15.41
C TRP A 326 9.16 17.69 -15.80
N HIS A 327 10.14 18.26 -15.10
CA HIS A 327 11.55 17.97 -15.37
C HIS A 327 11.88 16.49 -15.11
N PRO A 328 12.69 15.81 -15.95
CA PRO A 328 13.06 14.40 -15.75
C PRO A 328 13.68 14.11 -14.37
N GLU A 329 14.46 15.06 -13.85
CA GLU A 329 15.06 14.99 -12.51
C GLU A 329 14.23 15.62 -11.40
N ALA A 330 12.95 15.94 -11.66
CA ALA A 330 12.08 16.50 -10.63
C ALA A 330 11.99 15.56 -9.43
N GLY A 331 12.54 16.01 -8.29
CA GLY A 331 12.59 15.25 -7.05
C GLY A 331 13.95 14.61 -6.74
N SER A 332 14.95 14.73 -7.62
CA SER A 332 16.35 14.41 -7.29
C SER A 332 16.85 15.32 -6.16
N ASP A 333 17.91 14.89 -5.47
CA ASP A 333 18.47 15.69 -4.37
C ASP A 333 18.96 17.06 -4.87
N LEU A 334 19.65 17.08 -6.01
CA LEU A 334 20.11 18.31 -6.65
C LEU A 334 18.94 19.21 -7.09
N PHE A 335 17.87 18.64 -7.67
CA PHE A 335 16.68 19.39 -8.07
C PHE A 335 15.96 20.00 -6.86
N ARG A 336 15.89 19.27 -5.74
CA ARG A 336 15.33 19.79 -4.48
C ARG A 336 16.16 20.95 -3.93
N ARG A 337 17.49 20.86 -3.99
CA ARG A 337 18.41 21.94 -3.58
C ARG A 337 18.22 23.19 -4.44
N TRP A 338 18.19 23.05 -5.77
CA TRP A 338 17.93 24.16 -6.70
C TRP A 338 16.57 24.83 -6.42
N LYS A 339 15.49 24.05 -6.32
CA LYS A 339 14.15 24.58 -6.05
C LYS A 339 14.06 25.30 -4.69
N SER A 340 14.78 24.79 -3.69
CA SER A 340 14.89 25.44 -2.38
C SER A 340 15.66 26.76 -2.45
N MET A 341 16.72 26.82 -3.26
CA MET A 341 17.51 28.03 -3.51
C MET A 341 16.66 29.09 -4.22
N GLN A 342 15.96 28.73 -5.29
CA GLN A 342 15.00 29.60 -5.99
C GLN A 342 13.95 30.18 -5.05
N LYS A 343 13.42 29.35 -4.14
CA LYS A 343 12.38 29.79 -3.21
C LYS A 343 12.90 30.74 -2.12
N ARG A 344 14.10 30.50 -1.59
CA ARG A 344 14.64 31.23 -0.43
C ARG A 344 15.48 32.44 -0.80
N HIS A 345 16.05 32.43 -2.00
CA HIS A 345 17.06 33.39 -2.43
C HIS A 345 16.83 33.83 -3.88
N ALA A 346 15.58 33.95 -4.33
CA ALA A 346 15.23 34.32 -5.71
C ALA A 346 16.03 35.53 -6.20
N ASP A 347 16.10 36.59 -5.38
CA ASP A 347 16.77 37.85 -5.70
C ASP A 347 18.29 37.80 -5.61
N ALA A 348 18.85 36.67 -5.17
CA ALA A 348 20.28 36.47 -4.95
C ALA A 348 20.77 35.22 -5.68
N VAL A 349 20.25 34.97 -6.87
CA VAL A 349 20.66 33.92 -7.82
C VAL A 349 20.86 34.58 -9.19
N VAL A 350 21.94 34.23 -9.89
CA VAL A 350 22.22 34.75 -11.24
C VAL A 350 21.12 34.34 -12.23
N ALA A 351 20.84 35.21 -13.21
CA ALA A 351 19.71 35.06 -14.13
C ALA A 351 19.74 33.71 -14.89
N GLU A 352 20.93 33.20 -15.20
CA GLU A 352 21.15 31.94 -15.91
C GLU A 352 20.64 30.72 -15.14
N TRP A 353 20.59 30.80 -13.82
CA TRP A 353 20.10 29.73 -12.94
C TRP A 353 18.61 29.88 -12.61
N VAL A 354 18.06 31.10 -12.70
CA VAL A 354 16.65 31.41 -12.40
C VAL A 354 15.73 30.70 -13.39
N GLY A 355 14.85 29.83 -12.88
CA GLY A 355 13.91 29.07 -13.71
C GLY A 355 14.54 28.00 -14.61
N ASN A 356 15.87 27.91 -14.70
CA ASN A 356 16.59 26.96 -15.52
C ASN A 356 17.44 25.99 -14.67
N TYR A 357 16.94 24.77 -14.49
CA TYR A 357 17.64 23.73 -13.73
C TYR A 357 18.86 23.18 -14.46
N ASP A 358 18.82 23.09 -15.79
CA ASP A 358 19.90 22.48 -16.58
C ASP A 358 21.16 23.34 -16.59
N SER A 359 21.01 24.67 -16.70
CA SER A 359 22.13 25.61 -16.54
C SER A 359 22.75 25.53 -15.15
N PHE A 360 21.92 25.51 -14.10
CA PHE A 360 22.40 25.30 -12.73
C PHE A 360 23.16 23.98 -12.59
N LYS A 361 22.60 22.89 -13.12
CA LYS A 361 23.18 21.55 -13.03
C LYS A 361 24.51 21.49 -13.76
N ALA A 362 24.64 22.10 -14.94
CA ALA A 362 25.87 22.12 -15.72
C ALA A 362 27.04 22.72 -14.92
N ASP A 363 26.78 23.80 -14.18
CA ASP A 363 27.80 24.51 -13.41
C ASP A 363 28.19 23.81 -12.10
N VAL A 364 27.23 23.18 -11.41
CA VAL A 364 27.47 22.59 -10.07
C VAL A 364 27.81 21.10 -10.09
N SER A 365 27.71 20.45 -11.24
CA SER A 365 28.06 19.04 -11.42
C SER A 365 29.57 18.84 -11.62
N PRO A 366 30.14 17.70 -11.21
CA PRO A 366 29.49 16.57 -10.51
C PRO A 366 29.16 16.89 -9.06
N VAL A 367 28.09 16.28 -8.53
CA VAL A 367 27.70 16.43 -7.12
C VAL A 367 28.51 15.47 -6.25
N PRO A 368 29.38 15.95 -5.35
CA PRO A 368 30.12 15.08 -4.45
C PRO A 368 29.20 14.45 -3.39
N ALA A 369 29.50 13.21 -3.00
CA ALA A 369 28.81 12.54 -1.90
C ALA A 369 29.05 13.26 -0.57
N ASP A 370 28.03 13.30 0.29
CA ASP A 370 28.08 13.86 1.65
C ASP A 370 28.54 15.33 1.75
N MET A 371 28.33 16.11 0.67
CA MET A 371 28.62 17.54 0.64
C MET A 371 27.35 18.37 0.41
N GLU A 372 27.39 19.58 0.95
CA GLU A 372 26.35 20.60 0.84
C GLU A 372 26.84 21.76 -0.03
N LEU A 373 25.92 22.28 -0.83
CA LEU A 373 26.17 23.45 -1.67
C LEU A 373 26.07 24.70 -0.80
N VAL A 374 27.14 25.47 -0.72
CA VAL A 374 27.19 26.74 0.02
C VAL A 374 27.69 27.87 -0.88
N ARG A 375 27.35 29.10 -0.51
CA ARG A 375 27.81 30.32 -1.17
C ARG A 375 29.19 30.67 -0.64
N LYS A 376 30.17 30.93 -1.52
CA LYS A 376 31.54 31.33 -1.11
C LYS A 376 31.54 32.72 -0.45
N ARG A 377 30.86 33.67 -1.09
CA ARG A 377 30.82 35.09 -0.71
C ARG A 377 29.36 35.46 -0.39
N PRO A 378 28.99 35.63 0.90
CA PRO A 378 27.61 35.84 1.34
C PRO A 378 26.87 37.00 0.65
N ASN A 379 27.59 38.07 0.32
CA ASN A 379 27.01 39.31 -0.21
C ASN A 379 26.84 39.32 -1.74
N GLU A 380 27.32 38.29 -2.43
CA GLU A 380 27.18 38.15 -3.88
C GLU A 380 26.08 37.13 -4.23
N PRO A 381 25.46 37.21 -5.42
CA PRO A 381 24.46 36.23 -5.84
C PRO A 381 25.05 34.82 -5.98
N TRP A 382 24.20 33.80 -5.87
CA TRP A 382 24.53 32.43 -6.25
C TRP A 382 24.77 32.35 -7.75
N GLY A 383 25.90 31.80 -8.15
CA GLY A 383 26.23 31.56 -9.55
C GLY A 383 27.50 30.71 -9.66
N PRO A 384 27.95 30.38 -10.89
CA PRO A 384 29.10 29.50 -11.13
C PRO A 384 30.38 29.97 -10.43
N GLY A 385 30.57 31.29 -10.31
CA GLY A 385 31.72 31.87 -9.60
C GLY A 385 31.60 31.91 -8.06
N ASN A 386 30.42 31.69 -7.50
CA ASN A 386 30.13 31.97 -6.09
C ASN A 386 29.48 30.79 -5.33
N PHE A 387 29.78 29.56 -5.74
CA PHE A 387 29.39 28.36 -5.00
C PHE A 387 30.60 27.50 -4.65
N GLU A 388 30.44 26.65 -3.65
CA GLU A 388 31.34 25.54 -3.37
C GLU A 388 30.60 24.38 -2.67
N TRP A 389 31.22 23.20 -2.75
CA TRP A 389 30.81 22.01 -2.05
C TRP A 389 31.59 21.90 -0.74
N VAL A 390 30.89 21.87 0.39
CA VAL A 390 31.51 21.73 1.71
C VAL A 390 30.87 20.60 2.49
N LYS A 391 31.63 20.00 3.40
CA LYS A 391 31.06 19.05 4.36
C LYS A 391 30.12 19.78 5.32
N THR A 392 29.06 19.10 5.78
CA THR A 392 28.10 19.64 6.76
C THR A 392 28.81 20.21 7.99
N GLN A 393 29.86 19.56 8.49
CA GLN A 393 30.65 20.04 9.63
C GLN A 393 31.31 21.40 9.35
N THR A 394 31.94 21.58 8.19
CA THR A 394 32.56 22.86 7.80
C THR A 394 31.53 23.97 7.66
N LYS A 395 30.35 23.67 7.13
CA LYS A 395 29.24 24.62 7.06
C LYS A 395 28.78 25.06 8.46
N ILE A 396 28.58 24.10 9.37
CA ILE A 396 28.19 24.39 10.76
C ILE A 396 29.25 25.27 11.44
N GLU A 397 30.54 24.95 11.25
CA GLU A 397 31.64 25.74 11.81
C GLU A 397 31.67 27.18 11.27
N ARG A 398 31.37 27.40 9.98
CA ARG A 398 31.31 28.76 9.43
C ARG A 398 30.14 29.60 9.96
N VAL A 399 29.01 28.95 10.26
CA VAL A 399 27.79 29.65 10.68
C VAL A 399 27.69 29.81 12.19
N HIS A 400 28.13 28.79 12.94
CA HIS A 400 27.95 28.68 14.39
C HIS A 400 29.26 28.49 15.15
N GLY A 401 30.40 28.37 14.47
CA GLY A 401 31.70 28.30 15.11
C GLY A 401 32.00 29.61 15.83
N LYS A 402 32.38 29.51 17.09
CA LYS A 402 32.98 30.62 17.83
C LYS A 402 34.48 30.47 17.68
N GLU A 403 35.09 31.38 16.94
CA GLU A 403 36.54 31.44 16.79
C GLU A 403 37.17 31.62 18.18
N LEU A 404 38.25 30.88 18.44
CA LEU A 404 39.00 30.98 19.68
C LEU A 404 40.48 30.76 19.43
N THR A 405 41.29 31.52 20.16
CA THR A 405 42.74 31.42 20.13
C THR A 405 43.18 30.52 21.28
N VAL A 406 44.02 29.53 20.99
CA VAL A 406 44.64 28.65 21.99
C VAL A 406 46.14 28.63 21.73
N ASN A 407 46.94 29.01 22.73
CA ASN A 407 48.41 29.09 22.63
C ASN A 407 48.91 29.90 21.40
N GLY A 408 48.21 30.99 21.05
CA GLY A 408 48.55 31.84 19.90
C GLY A 408 48.09 31.31 18.53
N VAL A 409 47.45 30.15 18.46
CA VAL A 409 46.88 29.60 17.23
C VAL A 409 45.37 29.84 17.22
N SER A 410 44.84 30.46 16.16
CA SER A 410 43.39 30.64 15.98
C SER A 410 42.73 29.38 15.45
N TYR A 411 41.62 28.98 16.09
CA TYR A 411 40.79 27.85 15.69
C TYR A 411 39.36 28.32 15.39
N PRO A 412 38.74 27.81 14.32
CA PRO A 412 37.39 28.23 13.92
C PRO A 412 36.29 27.75 14.88
N SER A 413 36.57 26.77 15.75
CA SER A 413 35.62 26.26 16.73
C SER A 413 36.28 25.45 17.84
N LEU A 414 35.56 25.28 18.96
CA LEU A 414 35.99 24.42 20.07
C LEU A 414 36.17 22.96 19.64
N THR A 415 35.40 22.51 18.64
CA THR A 415 35.53 21.17 18.05
C THR A 415 36.86 21.02 17.32
N ALA A 416 37.30 22.06 16.58
CA ALA A 416 38.59 22.06 15.91
C ALA A 416 39.74 21.95 16.92
N VAL A 417 39.62 22.66 18.06
CA VAL A 417 40.56 22.55 19.18
C VAL A 417 40.58 21.12 19.75
N ALA A 418 39.42 20.57 20.11
CA ALA A 418 39.32 19.22 20.66
C ALA A 418 39.94 18.16 19.74
N ARG A 419 39.66 18.25 18.43
CA ARG A 419 40.21 17.32 17.43
C ARG A 419 41.73 17.43 17.32
N THR A 420 42.27 18.65 17.22
CA THR A 420 43.72 18.87 17.08
C THR A 420 44.49 18.35 18.28
N HIS A 421 43.91 18.48 19.48
CA HIS A 421 44.53 18.03 20.72
C HIS A 421 44.12 16.61 21.16
N GLY A 422 43.34 15.88 20.35
CA GLY A 422 42.95 14.50 20.63
C GLY A 422 42.00 14.32 21.84
N ILE A 423 41.23 15.34 22.20
CA ILE A 423 40.31 15.34 23.34
C ILE A 423 38.87 15.25 22.83
N GLY A 424 38.05 14.42 23.49
CA GLY A 424 36.62 14.37 23.19
C GLY A 424 35.94 15.73 23.40
N VAL A 425 35.17 16.19 22.42
CA VAL A 425 34.49 17.51 22.46
C VAL A 425 33.66 17.69 23.73
N SER A 426 32.94 16.63 24.16
CA SER A 426 32.17 16.63 25.39
C SER A 426 33.03 16.81 26.64
N THR A 427 34.20 16.17 26.68
CA THR A 427 35.16 16.30 27.78
C THR A 427 35.72 17.72 27.85
N LEU A 428 36.13 18.27 26.71
CA LEU A 428 36.63 19.65 26.66
C LEU A 428 35.55 20.66 27.08
N LYS A 429 34.32 20.48 26.60
CA LYS A 429 33.16 21.33 26.96
C LYS A 429 32.80 21.20 28.44
N ASN A 430 32.89 20.01 29.03
CA ASN A 430 32.66 19.78 30.45
C ASN A 430 33.72 20.50 31.30
N ARG A 431 35.00 20.36 30.95
CA ARG A 431 36.12 21.03 31.64
C ARG A 431 35.95 22.54 31.65
N ILE A 432 35.58 23.13 30.52
CA ILE A 432 35.39 24.59 30.42
C ILE A 432 34.12 25.03 31.17
N ASN A 433 32.98 24.41 30.88
CA ASN A 433 31.69 24.94 31.35
C ASN A 433 31.31 24.48 32.77
N GLN A 434 31.66 23.25 33.15
CA GLN A 434 31.27 22.67 34.45
C GLN A 434 32.42 22.75 35.47
N GLN A 435 33.66 22.62 35.03
CA GLN A 435 34.84 22.67 35.91
C GLN A 435 35.51 24.05 35.91
N GLY A 436 35.02 25.00 35.10
CA GLY A 436 35.52 26.38 35.07
C GLY A 436 36.95 26.54 34.55
N MET A 437 37.49 25.55 33.85
CA MET A 437 38.86 25.60 33.33
C MET A 437 38.97 26.55 32.14
N SER A 438 40.12 27.22 32.02
CA SER A 438 40.50 27.88 30.76
C SER A 438 40.69 26.84 29.65
N VAL A 439 40.64 27.25 28.38
CA VAL A 439 40.76 26.33 27.24
C VAL A 439 42.12 25.63 27.26
N GLU A 440 43.19 26.36 27.58
CA GLU A 440 44.56 25.87 27.68
C GLU A 440 44.71 24.83 28.79
N GLN A 441 44.18 25.13 29.98
CA GLN A 441 44.18 24.18 31.11
C GLN A 441 43.35 22.94 30.79
N ALA A 442 42.19 23.12 30.15
CA ALA A 442 41.30 22.04 29.78
C ALA A 442 41.93 21.08 28.75
N ILE A 443 42.85 21.57 27.93
CA ILE A 443 43.62 20.77 26.98
C ILE A 443 44.78 20.05 27.67
N ALA A 444 45.51 20.74 28.55
CA ALA A 444 46.66 20.17 29.25
C ALA A 444 46.28 19.11 30.29
N ALA A 445 45.04 19.14 30.80
CA ALA A 445 44.59 18.21 31.83
C ALA A 445 44.57 16.75 31.33
N PRO A 446 45.21 15.81 32.04
CA PRO A 446 45.28 14.41 31.63
C PRO A 446 43.87 13.81 31.51
N LEU A 447 43.64 12.98 30.49
CA LEU A 447 42.38 12.26 30.35
C LEU A 447 42.27 11.25 31.49
N ALA A 448 41.25 11.41 32.34
CA ALA A 448 40.94 10.38 33.32
C ALA A 448 40.56 9.08 32.60
N ALA A 449 40.96 7.94 33.17
CA ALA A 449 40.60 6.63 32.61
C ALA A 449 39.09 6.52 32.46
N THR A 450 38.62 6.27 31.24
CA THR A 450 37.20 6.04 30.94
C THR A 450 36.71 4.80 31.69
N SER A 451 35.51 4.92 32.24
CA SER A 451 34.94 4.09 33.31
C SER A 451 35.03 2.57 33.16
N TYR A 452 35.10 1.92 34.33
CA TYR A 452 34.71 0.53 34.66
C TYR A 452 35.81 -0.53 34.82
N LYS A 453 37.04 -0.34 34.35
CA LYS A 453 38.07 -1.40 34.50
C LYS A 453 38.65 -1.58 35.92
N HIS A 454 38.40 -0.65 36.85
CA HIS A 454 39.04 -0.67 38.17
C HIS A 454 38.16 -0.24 39.37
N SER A 455 36.82 -0.19 39.26
CA SER A 455 36.04 -0.18 40.49
C SER A 455 36.14 -1.58 41.10
N GLN A 456 37.07 -1.76 42.04
CA GLN A 456 37.42 -3.03 42.73
C GLN A 456 36.26 -3.66 43.54
N HIS A 457 35.02 -3.22 43.33
CA HIS A 457 33.84 -3.80 43.97
C HIS A 457 33.14 -4.72 42.96
N PRO A 458 33.25 -6.05 43.11
CA PRO A 458 32.51 -6.98 42.26
C PRO A 458 31.01 -6.69 42.39
N ILE A 459 30.30 -6.69 41.25
CA ILE A 459 28.85 -6.54 41.26
C ILE A 459 28.26 -7.89 41.64
N VAL A 460 27.79 -8.02 42.88
CA VAL A 460 27.19 -9.26 43.36
C VAL A 460 25.67 -9.11 43.39
N VAL A 461 24.96 -10.03 42.74
CA VAL A 461 23.49 -10.16 42.83
C VAL A 461 23.16 -11.63 43.10
N ASP A 462 22.35 -11.90 44.13
CA ASP A 462 22.00 -13.26 44.57
C ASP A 462 23.23 -14.18 44.77
N GLY A 463 24.34 -13.62 45.25
CA GLY A 463 25.60 -14.36 45.45
C GLY A 463 26.40 -14.67 44.17
N ARG A 464 25.95 -14.19 43.00
CA ARG A 464 26.70 -14.29 41.73
C ARG A 464 27.40 -12.98 41.37
N GLU A 465 28.63 -13.10 40.90
CA GLU A 465 29.42 -11.96 40.42
C GLU A 465 29.17 -11.67 38.93
N PHE A 466 29.04 -10.37 38.61
CA PHE A 466 28.79 -9.89 37.25
C PHE A 466 29.87 -8.90 36.80
N ARG A 467 30.40 -9.11 35.59
CA ARG A 467 31.42 -8.22 34.97
C ARG A 467 30.90 -6.84 34.59
N SER A 468 29.58 -6.61 34.61
CA SER A 468 28.96 -5.33 34.25
C SER A 468 27.56 -5.18 34.85
N LYS A 469 27.14 -3.94 35.12
CA LYS A 469 25.78 -3.65 35.61
C LYS A 469 24.70 -4.18 34.67
N ARG A 470 24.93 -4.09 33.36
CA ARG A 470 23.97 -4.60 32.36
C ARG A 470 23.71 -6.08 32.54
N GLN A 471 24.75 -6.88 32.78
CA GLN A 471 24.59 -8.32 32.97
C GLN A 471 23.83 -8.64 34.27
N ALA A 472 24.11 -7.90 35.34
CA ALA A 472 23.37 -8.01 36.59
C ALA A 472 21.88 -7.64 36.43
N ILE A 473 21.59 -6.57 35.70
CA ILE A 473 20.21 -6.11 35.42
C ILE A 473 19.43 -7.14 34.58
N LEU A 474 20.06 -7.70 33.54
CA LEU A 474 19.43 -8.72 32.71
C LEU A 474 19.13 -9.99 33.52
N TYR A 475 20.05 -10.38 34.40
CA TYR A 475 19.82 -11.48 35.33
C TYR A 475 18.63 -11.21 36.26
N ILE A 476 18.52 -10.02 36.85
CA ILE A 476 17.39 -9.64 37.71
C ILE A 476 16.07 -9.64 36.91
N ALA A 477 16.07 -9.12 35.68
CA ALA A 477 14.90 -9.09 34.83
C ALA A 477 14.38 -10.51 34.54
N GLU A 478 15.30 -11.42 34.21
CA GLU A 478 15.00 -12.83 33.94
C GLU A 478 14.54 -13.57 35.19
N THR A 479 15.26 -13.48 36.31
CA THR A 479 14.94 -14.24 37.53
C THR A 479 13.70 -13.73 38.26
N ARG A 480 13.42 -12.43 38.20
CA ARG A 480 12.26 -11.82 38.86
C ARG A 480 11.06 -11.63 37.92
N GLY A 481 11.17 -12.00 36.64
CA GLY A 481 10.10 -11.88 35.65
C GLY A 481 9.62 -10.44 35.43
N ILE A 482 10.53 -9.46 35.51
CA ILE A 482 10.23 -8.03 35.38
C ILE A 482 10.90 -7.43 34.14
N THR A 483 10.46 -6.24 33.72
CA THR A 483 11.08 -5.57 32.56
C THR A 483 12.51 -5.10 32.86
N GLU A 484 13.35 -4.95 31.83
CA GLU A 484 14.74 -4.46 31.99
C GLU A 484 14.79 -3.12 32.74
N ASP A 485 13.83 -2.23 32.48
CA ASP A 485 13.73 -0.93 33.16
C ASP A 485 13.36 -1.06 34.65
N GLN A 486 12.45 -1.98 34.99
CA GLN A 486 12.10 -2.28 36.39
C GLN A 486 13.28 -2.92 37.13
N ALA A 487 13.99 -3.85 36.49
CA ALA A 487 15.20 -4.47 37.03
C ALA A 487 16.31 -3.44 37.23
N LYS A 488 16.50 -2.52 36.28
CA LYS A 488 17.46 -1.42 36.38
C LYS A 488 17.14 -0.49 37.55
N TYR A 489 15.86 -0.14 37.72
CA TYR A 489 15.41 0.68 38.84
C TYR A 489 15.74 -0.01 40.18
N ARG A 490 15.32 -1.28 40.34
CA ARG A 490 15.57 -2.09 41.55
C ARG A 490 17.06 -2.27 41.84
N PHE A 491 17.87 -2.52 40.79
CA PHE A 491 19.32 -2.63 40.91
C PHE A 491 19.96 -1.33 41.44
N ASN A 492 19.50 -0.17 40.97
CA ASN A 492 20.03 1.12 41.41
C ASN A 492 19.54 1.53 42.81
N THR A 493 18.36 1.06 43.24
CA THR A 493 17.80 1.34 44.58
C THR A 493 18.18 0.30 45.63
N GLY A 494 18.90 -0.77 45.25
CA GLY A 494 19.27 -1.86 46.16
C GLY A 494 18.14 -2.82 46.52
N ALA A 495 16.97 -2.70 45.88
CA ALA A 495 15.76 -3.46 46.18
C ALA A 495 15.53 -4.58 45.13
N PHE A 496 16.57 -5.36 44.85
CA PHE A 496 16.60 -6.27 43.69
C PHE A 496 16.34 -7.74 43.97
#